data_AF-A0A8T1NKP2-F1
#
_entry.id   AF-A0A8T1NKP2-F1
#
_cell.length_a   1.000
_cell.length_b   1.000
_cell.length_c   1.000
_cell.angle_alpha   90.00
_cell.angle_beta   90.00
_cell.angle_gamma   90.00
#
_symmetry.space_group_name_H-M   'P 1'
#
loop_
_entity.id
_entity.type
_entity.pdbx_description
1 polymer ?
#
loop_
_entity_poly.entity_id
_entity_poly.type
_entity_poly.pdbx_seq_one_letter_code
_entity_poly.pdbx_strand_id
1 'polypeptide(L)'
;MLLAWTESTQHKFEDTWEEQRPLELVLGKEKNEMTGLAIGLSSMKSGERARLHVGWELGYGKEGSFSFPNVPPMADIIYEVELIGFDETKEGKARADMTVEERIVSADRRKMDGNALFKEEKLEEAMQQYEMAIAYMGDDFMFQLFGKHRDMALAVKNPCHLNMAACLIKLKRYDEAIMQCSIVLAEDENNVKALFRRGKCRAELGQTDTAREDFLKARKFAPEDKAIARELRLLAEHDKALYQKQKEIYKGLFGPRPEPKPKRSNRLVLFWHWLLSLFYRLFKRGGHKAD
;
A
#
# COMPACT_ATOMS: atom_id res chain seq x y z
N MET A 1 7.87 -11.52 15.53
CA MET A 1 8.00 -12.54 14.46
C MET A 1 9.29 -13.32 14.68
N LEU A 2 9.31 -14.58 14.30
CA LEU A 2 10.43 -15.50 14.47
C LEU A 2 10.46 -16.63 13.42
N LEU A 3 11.67 -17.10 13.14
CA LEU A 3 12.03 -18.20 12.24
C LEU A 3 13.11 -18.97 12.98
N ALA A 4 12.86 -20.23 13.24
CA ALA A 4 13.75 -21.09 14.00
C ALA A 4 14.21 -22.28 13.16
N TRP A 5 15.50 -22.58 13.24
CA TRP A 5 16.07 -23.77 12.64
C TRP A 5 17.24 -24.30 13.46
N THR A 6 17.53 -25.58 13.27
CA THR A 6 18.68 -26.25 13.88
C THR A 6 19.96 -25.91 13.13
N GLU A 7 21.03 -25.58 13.85
CA GLU A 7 22.31 -25.26 13.21
C GLU A 7 22.92 -26.48 12.52
N SER A 8 22.82 -27.66 13.13
CA SER A 8 23.43 -28.89 12.63
C SER A 8 22.75 -29.46 11.38
N THR A 9 21.42 -29.48 11.33
CA THR A 9 20.66 -30.08 10.22
C THR A 9 20.05 -29.05 9.26
N GLN A 10 20.12 -27.75 9.60
CA GLN A 10 19.48 -26.66 8.84
C GLN A 10 17.96 -26.87 8.67
N HIS A 11 17.36 -27.67 9.55
CA HIS A 11 15.95 -27.97 9.50
C HIS A 11 15.16 -26.83 10.14
N LYS A 12 14.39 -26.11 9.32
CA LYS A 12 13.43 -25.12 9.78
C LYS A 12 12.23 -25.82 10.39
N PHE A 13 11.85 -25.41 11.59
CA PHE A 13 10.76 -26.05 12.33
C PHE A 13 9.71 -25.07 12.86
N GLU A 14 9.97 -23.77 12.81
CA GLU A 14 9.01 -22.72 13.17
C GLU A 14 9.22 -21.52 12.25
N ASP A 15 8.19 -21.06 11.54
CA ASP A 15 8.23 -19.84 10.70
C ASP A 15 6.94 -19.04 10.85
N THR A 16 6.95 -18.12 11.81
CA THR A 16 5.79 -17.25 12.05
C THR A 16 5.61 -16.17 10.98
N TRP A 17 6.63 -15.89 10.15
CA TRP A 17 6.48 -14.96 9.02
C TRP A 17 5.63 -15.56 7.92
N GLU A 18 5.79 -16.84 7.62
CA GLU A 18 4.93 -17.53 6.65
C GLU A 18 3.47 -17.53 7.12
N GLU A 19 3.25 -17.77 8.41
CA GLU A 19 1.91 -17.77 9.02
C GLU A 19 1.30 -16.38 9.21
N GLN A 20 2.10 -15.30 9.04
CA GLN A 20 1.71 -13.93 9.37
C GLN A 20 1.16 -13.79 10.81
N ARG A 21 1.65 -14.64 11.73
CA ARG A 21 1.14 -14.76 13.09
C ARG A 21 2.24 -14.54 14.12
N PRO A 22 2.27 -13.40 14.82
CA PRO A 22 3.27 -13.18 15.86
C PRO A 22 3.19 -14.21 17.00
N LEU A 23 4.35 -14.77 17.39
CA LEU A 23 4.46 -15.50 18.66
C LEU A 23 4.36 -14.51 19.83
N GLU A 24 3.49 -14.84 20.78
CA GLU A 24 3.42 -14.17 22.07
C GLU A 24 4.15 -14.98 23.13
N LEU A 25 5.04 -14.32 23.87
CA LEU A 25 5.85 -14.94 24.91
C LEU A 25 5.75 -14.10 26.18
N VAL A 26 5.38 -14.73 27.29
CA VAL A 26 5.43 -14.11 28.63
C VAL A 26 6.72 -14.54 29.29
N LEU A 27 7.68 -13.63 29.41
CA LEU A 27 8.97 -13.90 30.04
C LEU A 27 8.77 -14.36 31.50
N GLY A 28 9.42 -15.45 31.88
CA GLY A 28 9.28 -16.15 33.15
C GLY A 28 8.16 -17.19 33.20
N LYS A 29 7.36 -17.34 32.13
CA LYS A 29 6.31 -18.36 31.98
C LYS A 29 6.43 -19.15 30.67
N GLU A 30 7.51 -18.96 29.93
CA GLU A 30 7.81 -19.72 28.73
C GLU A 30 8.06 -21.20 29.02
N LYS A 31 7.96 -22.03 27.99
CA LYS A 31 8.40 -23.41 28.07
C LYS A 31 9.93 -23.48 28.13
N ASN A 32 10.46 -24.52 28.76
CA ASN A 32 11.91 -24.70 28.97
C ASN A 32 12.69 -24.66 27.65
N GLU A 33 12.13 -25.20 26.56
CA GLU A 33 12.77 -25.19 25.25
C GLU A 33 12.91 -23.79 24.61
N MET A 34 12.25 -22.77 25.17
CA MET A 34 12.31 -21.39 24.70
C MET A 34 13.11 -20.47 25.64
N THR A 35 13.77 -21.01 26.67
CA THR A 35 14.50 -20.18 27.64
C THR A 35 15.58 -19.31 26.99
N GLY A 36 16.35 -19.85 26.04
CA GLY A 36 17.37 -19.09 25.32
C GLY A 36 16.79 -17.98 24.44
N LEU A 37 15.66 -18.26 23.79
CA LEU A 37 14.90 -17.26 23.05
C LEU A 37 14.41 -16.14 23.99
N ALA A 38 13.83 -16.49 25.14
CA ALA A 38 13.34 -15.54 26.14
C ALA A 38 14.46 -14.61 26.63
N ILE A 39 15.64 -15.15 26.93
CA ILE A 39 16.83 -14.38 27.33
C ILE A 39 17.23 -13.40 26.23
N GLY A 40 17.32 -13.85 24.98
CA GLY A 40 17.66 -12.98 23.84
C GLY A 40 16.65 -11.84 23.67
N LEU A 41 15.35 -12.16 23.66
CA LEU A 41 14.27 -11.18 23.55
C LEU A 41 14.28 -10.15 24.70
N SER A 42 14.68 -10.55 25.91
CA SER A 42 14.74 -9.63 27.07
C SER A 42 15.75 -8.49 26.91
N SER A 43 16.72 -8.63 26.00
CA SER A 43 17.74 -7.62 25.71
C SER A 43 17.40 -6.71 24.52
N MET A 44 16.33 -7.03 23.79
CA MET A 44 15.94 -6.34 22.56
C MET A 44 15.04 -5.13 22.81
N LYS A 45 15.03 -4.21 21.84
CA LYS A 45 14.09 -3.09 21.76
C LYS A 45 12.90 -3.40 20.87
N SER A 46 11.80 -2.70 21.09
CA SER A 46 10.63 -2.75 20.20
C SER A 46 11.02 -2.35 18.76
N GLY A 47 10.62 -3.17 17.80
CA GLY A 47 10.99 -3.13 16.37
C GLY A 47 12.41 -3.62 16.04
N GLU A 48 13.18 -4.10 17.01
CA GLU A 48 14.53 -4.62 16.75
C GLU A 48 14.47 -5.97 16.04
N ARG A 49 15.37 -6.16 15.07
CA ARG A 49 15.60 -7.44 14.39
C ARG A 49 16.96 -7.99 14.77
N ALA A 50 17.01 -9.25 15.18
CA ALA A 50 18.25 -9.90 15.62
C ALA A 50 18.32 -11.35 15.13
N ARG A 51 19.54 -11.86 15.03
CA ARG A 51 19.81 -13.30 14.90
C ARG A 51 20.41 -13.79 16.22
N LEU A 52 19.73 -14.73 16.86
CA LEU A 52 20.14 -15.32 18.13
C LEU A 52 20.72 -16.71 17.88
N HIS A 53 21.89 -16.98 18.43
CA HIS A 53 22.48 -18.31 18.47
C HIS A 53 22.28 -18.87 19.88
N VAL A 54 21.47 -19.92 20.00
CA VAL A 54 21.05 -20.49 21.27
C VAL A 54 21.62 -21.89 21.39
N GLY A 55 22.52 -22.08 22.36
CA GLY A 55 23.05 -23.40 22.70
C GLY A 55 21.96 -24.35 23.17
N TRP A 56 22.12 -25.64 22.88
CA TRP A 56 21.15 -26.68 23.20
C TRP A 56 20.75 -26.72 24.68
N GLU A 57 21.60 -26.26 25.61
CA GLU A 57 21.32 -26.19 27.05
C GLU A 57 20.15 -25.25 27.39
N LEU A 58 19.93 -24.24 26.54
CA LEU A 58 18.86 -23.25 26.68
C LEU A 58 17.72 -23.47 25.67
N GLY A 59 17.79 -24.57 24.91
CA GLY A 59 16.81 -25.01 23.93
C GLY A 59 16.21 -26.37 24.32
N TYR A 60 16.14 -27.30 23.36
CA TYR A 60 15.53 -28.63 23.55
C TYR A 60 16.36 -29.61 24.39
N GLY A 61 17.52 -29.21 24.90
CA GLY A 61 18.29 -30.02 25.86
C GLY A 61 18.88 -31.30 25.27
N LYS A 62 19.21 -32.24 26.15
CA LYS A 62 19.84 -33.53 25.78
C LYS A 62 18.90 -34.47 25.04
N GLU A 63 17.59 -34.31 25.20
CA GLU A 63 16.59 -35.21 24.65
C GLU A 63 16.13 -34.76 23.25
N GLY A 64 16.22 -33.47 22.96
CA GLY A 64 15.63 -32.92 21.74
C GLY A 64 14.10 -32.96 21.81
N SER A 65 13.46 -32.95 20.64
CA SER A 65 12.03 -33.19 20.46
C SER A 65 11.84 -34.14 19.29
N PHE A 66 11.31 -35.33 19.53
CA PHE A 66 11.14 -36.36 18.50
C PHE A 66 9.85 -36.21 17.67
N SER A 67 8.89 -35.41 18.16
CA SER A 67 7.59 -35.21 17.51
C SER A 67 7.58 -33.94 16.67
N PHE A 68 6.70 -32.98 16.98
CA PHE A 68 6.63 -31.71 16.29
C PHE A 68 6.76 -30.57 17.32
N PRO A 69 7.73 -29.64 17.13
CA PRO A 69 8.77 -29.65 16.09
C PRO A 69 9.79 -30.78 16.29
N ASN A 70 10.32 -31.36 15.20
CA ASN A 70 11.37 -32.38 15.27
C ASN A 70 12.74 -31.71 15.40
N VAL A 71 13.31 -31.77 16.60
CA VAL A 71 14.60 -31.17 16.92
C VAL A 71 15.52 -32.24 17.48
N PRO A 72 16.70 -32.47 16.88
CA PRO A 72 17.61 -33.50 17.36
C PRO A 72 18.08 -33.24 18.80
N PRO A 73 18.46 -34.31 19.53
CA PRO A 73 19.19 -34.21 20.79
C PRO A 73 20.40 -33.26 20.69
N MET A 74 20.60 -32.41 21.70
CA MET A 74 21.74 -31.49 21.81
C MET A 74 21.94 -30.59 20.57
N ALA A 75 20.85 -30.21 19.89
CA ALA A 75 20.91 -29.33 18.74
C ALA A 75 20.92 -27.86 19.17
N ASP A 76 21.92 -27.12 18.71
CA ASP A 76 21.92 -25.66 18.79
C ASP A 76 20.88 -25.08 17.82
N ILE A 77 20.24 -24.01 18.25
CA ILE A 77 19.12 -23.39 17.55
C ILE A 77 19.52 -21.98 17.12
N ILE A 78 19.24 -21.67 15.87
CA ILE A 78 19.35 -20.31 15.36
C ILE A 78 17.93 -19.75 15.23
N TYR A 79 17.73 -18.58 15.83
CA TYR A 79 16.52 -17.80 15.66
C TYR A 79 16.82 -16.53 14.86
N GLU A 80 16.06 -16.27 13.82
CA GLU A 80 15.87 -14.91 13.33
C GLU A 80 14.61 -14.36 13.99
N VAL A 81 14.70 -13.19 14.61
CA VAL A 81 13.60 -12.60 15.38
C VAL A 81 13.40 -11.13 15.03
N GLU A 82 12.16 -10.70 15.09
CA GLU A 82 11.74 -9.29 15.10
C GLU A 82 10.82 -9.09 16.31
N LEU A 83 11.27 -8.28 17.28
CA LEU A 83 10.47 -7.97 18.46
C LEU A 83 9.46 -6.88 18.10
N ILE A 84 8.21 -7.26 17.81
CA ILE A 84 7.15 -6.29 17.46
C ILE A 84 6.94 -5.27 18.58
N GLY A 85 6.99 -5.74 19.83
CA GLY A 85 6.94 -4.92 21.03
C GLY A 85 6.57 -5.75 22.25
N PHE A 86 6.54 -5.12 23.41
CA PHE A 86 6.21 -5.76 24.68
C PHE A 86 5.34 -4.86 25.57
N ASP A 87 4.70 -5.48 26.56
CA ASP A 87 4.03 -4.82 27.67
C ASP A 87 4.82 -5.12 28.94
N GLU A 88 5.11 -4.10 29.76
CA GLU A 88 5.55 -4.35 31.13
C GLU A 88 4.36 -4.92 31.90
N THR A 89 4.50 -6.13 32.45
CA THR A 89 3.46 -6.86 33.19
C THR A 89 3.12 -6.25 34.55
N LYS A 90 3.02 -4.92 34.65
CA LYS A 90 2.52 -4.24 35.84
C LYS A 90 0.99 -4.23 35.91
N GLU A 91 0.27 -4.44 34.80
CA GLU A 91 -1.22 -4.33 34.78
C GLU A 91 -1.97 -5.30 33.82
N GLY A 92 -1.33 -6.29 33.19
CA GLY A 92 -1.98 -7.10 32.13
C GLY A 92 -2.16 -8.58 32.44
N LYS A 93 -3.34 -9.14 32.12
CA LYS A 93 -3.51 -10.57 31.85
C LYS A 93 -2.79 -10.93 30.54
N ALA A 94 -2.29 -12.16 30.39
CA ALA A 94 -1.81 -12.64 29.10
C ALA A 94 -2.96 -12.61 28.08
N ARG A 95 -2.71 -12.42 26.77
CA ARG A 95 -3.84 -12.33 25.81
C ARG A 95 -4.72 -13.58 25.81
N ALA A 96 -4.14 -14.74 26.10
CA ALA A 96 -4.86 -16.01 26.22
C ALA A 96 -5.91 -15.99 27.35
N ASP A 97 -5.71 -15.16 28.38
CA ASP A 97 -6.59 -15.05 29.55
C ASP A 97 -7.56 -13.86 29.46
N MET A 98 -7.50 -13.09 28.37
CA MET A 98 -8.32 -11.89 28.18
C MET A 98 -9.66 -12.21 27.50
N THR A 99 -10.74 -11.53 27.92
CA THR A 99 -12.00 -11.57 27.16
C THR A 99 -11.87 -10.83 25.83
N VAL A 100 -12.85 -11.03 24.94
CA VAL A 100 -12.92 -10.33 23.65
C VAL A 100 -12.90 -8.80 23.85
N GLU A 101 -13.69 -8.31 24.80
CA GLU A 101 -13.78 -6.89 25.13
C GLU A 101 -12.47 -6.36 25.70
N GLU A 102 -11.85 -7.08 26.63
CA GLU A 102 -10.56 -6.70 27.20
C GLU A 102 -9.49 -6.58 26.10
N ARG A 103 -9.45 -7.53 25.15
CA ARG A 103 -8.51 -7.47 24.01
C ARG A 103 -8.74 -6.25 23.12
N ILE A 104 -10.00 -5.95 22.80
CA ILE A 104 -10.36 -4.79 21.98
C ILE A 104 -9.99 -3.48 22.71
N VAL A 105 -10.21 -3.40 24.02
CA VAL A 105 -9.82 -2.23 24.83
C VAL A 105 -8.30 -2.05 24.86
N SER A 106 -7.54 -3.12 25.05
CA SER A 106 -6.07 -3.06 24.98
C SER A 106 -5.57 -2.66 23.60
N ALA A 107 -6.18 -3.17 22.53
CA ALA A 107 -5.87 -2.75 21.16
C ALA A 107 -6.19 -1.27 20.93
N ASP A 108 -7.34 -0.78 21.44
CA ASP A 108 -7.72 0.63 21.32
C ASP A 108 -6.75 1.56 22.05
N ARG A 109 -6.30 1.17 23.26
CA ARG A 109 -5.24 1.89 23.99
C ARG A 109 -3.98 2.04 23.14
N ARG A 110 -3.48 0.94 22.58
CA ARG A 110 -2.29 0.93 21.70
C ARG A 110 -2.48 1.81 20.47
N LYS A 111 -3.66 1.80 19.85
CA LYS A 111 -3.99 2.73 18.77
C LYS A 111 -3.91 4.19 19.23
N MET A 112 -4.38 4.53 20.43
CA MET A 112 -4.30 5.90 20.96
C MET A 112 -2.86 6.32 21.24
N ASP A 113 -2.03 5.42 21.77
CA ASP A 113 -0.60 5.66 21.98
C ASP A 113 0.11 5.93 20.64
N GLY A 114 -0.19 5.13 19.62
CA GLY A 114 0.28 5.36 18.25
C GLY A 114 -0.19 6.70 17.68
N ASN A 115 -1.43 7.11 17.96
CA ASN A 115 -1.94 8.42 17.55
C ASN A 115 -1.20 9.58 18.23
N ALA A 116 -0.78 9.41 19.48
CA ALA A 116 0.02 10.40 20.20
C ALA A 116 1.41 10.53 19.57
N LEU A 117 2.10 9.40 19.36
CA LEU A 117 3.42 9.37 18.70
C LEU A 117 3.38 9.92 17.27
N PHE A 118 2.31 9.66 16.53
CA PHE A 118 2.12 10.22 15.19
C PHE A 118 2.07 11.76 15.20
N LYS A 119 1.44 12.35 16.22
CA LYS A 119 1.39 13.81 16.39
C LYS A 119 2.76 14.39 16.74
N GLU A 120 3.61 13.61 17.42
CA GLU A 120 5.01 13.94 17.70
C GLU A 120 5.95 13.69 16.53
N GLU A 121 5.44 13.25 15.38
CA GLU A 121 6.20 12.86 14.19
C GLU A 121 7.18 11.70 14.39
N LYS A 122 7.01 10.90 15.46
CA LYS A 122 7.74 9.65 15.69
C LYS A 122 7.04 8.51 14.94
N LEU A 123 7.23 8.50 13.62
CA LEU A 123 6.42 7.67 12.71
C LEU A 123 6.66 6.17 12.88
N GLU A 124 7.91 5.75 13.04
CA GLU A 124 8.29 4.36 13.24
C GLU A 124 7.75 3.82 14.57
N GLU A 125 7.89 4.58 15.65
CA GLU A 125 7.34 4.21 16.97
C GLU A 125 5.81 4.18 16.94
N ALA A 126 5.17 5.12 16.24
CA ALA A 126 3.73 5.10 16.03
C ALA A 126 3.27 3.84 15.29
N MET A 127 4.01 3.45 14.23
CA MET A 127 3.74 2.22 13.48
C MET A 127 3.85 0.99 14.37
N GLN A 128 4.86 0.91 15.24
CA GLN A 128 4.98 -0.20 16.19
C GLN A 128 3.75 -0.29 17.10
N GLN A 129 3.24 0.82 17.62
CA GLN A 129 2.03 0.80 18.46
C GLN A 129 0.79 0.32 17.68
N TYR A 130 0.63 0.73 16.42
CA TYR A 130 -0.48 0.23 15.59
C TYR A 130 -0.33 -1.26 15.28
N GLU A 131 0.89 -1.73 15.04
CA GLU A 131 1.17 -3.15 14.80
C GLU A 131 0.88 -3.99 16.05
N MET A 132 1.29 -3.51 17.22
CA MET A 132 0.93 -4.13 18.50
C MET A 132 -0.58 -4.20 18.69
N ALA A 133 -1.32 -3.12 18.36
CA ALA A 133 -2.78 -3.11 18.40
C ALA A 133 -3.39 -4.17 17.47
N ILE A 134 -2.89 -4.31 16.24
CA ILE A 134 -3.35 -5.31 15.28
C ILE A 134 -3.03 -6.72 15.77
N ALA A 135 -1.87 -6.95 16.37
CA ALA A 135 -1.52 -8.24 16.95
C ALA A 135 -2.48 -8.65 18.09
N TYR A 136 -3.05 -7.68 18.84
CA TYR A 136 -4.11 -7.95 19.80
C TYR A 136 -5.41 -8.44 19.15
N MET A 137 -5.57 -8.24 17.84
CA MET A 137 -6.71 -8.63 17.02
C MET A 137 -6.25 -9.48 15.81
N GLY A 138 -5.32 -10.42 16.05
CA GLY A 138 -4.81 -11.32 15.01
C GLY A 138 -5.91 -12.11 14.29
N ASP A 139 -5.61 -12.65 13.11
CA ASP A 139 -6.64 -13.16 12.20
C ASP A 139 -7.44 -14.34 12.77
N ASP A 140 -6.80 -15.29 13.47
CA ASP A 140 -7.48 -16.39 14.16
C ASP A 140 -8.57 -15.89 15.13
N PHE A 141 -8.25 -14.83 15.87
CA PHE A 141 -9.21 -14.20 16.78
C PHE A 141 -10.34 -13.54 15.99
N MET A 142 -10.01 -12.80 14.92
CA MET A 142 -11.00 -12.13 14.07
C MET A 142 -11.96 -13.10 13.40
N PHE A 143 -11.50 -14.27 12.94
CA PHE A 143 -12.35 -15.30 12.32
C PHE A 143 -13.37 -15.90 13.28
N GLN A 144 -13.11 -15.87 14.59
CA GLN A 144 -14.01 -16.36 15.63
C GLN A 144 -15.07 -15.33 16.04
N LEU A 145 -14.91 -14.05 15.65
CA LEU A 145 -15.83 -12.99 16.02
C LEU A 145 -16.99 -12.86 15.03
N PHE A 146 -18.19 -12.66 15.57
CA PHE A 146 -19.41 -12.42 14.80
C PHE A 146 -20.19 -11.20 15.32
N GLY A 147 -20.98 -10.60 14.42
CA GLY A 147 -21.85 -9.47 14.73
C GLY A 147 -21.11 -8.33 15.45
N LYS A 148 -21.68 -7.87 16.56
CA LYS A 148 -21.20 -6.72 17.33
C LYS A 148 -19.71 -6.81 17.69
N HIS A 149 -19.20 -7.98 18.07
CA HIS A 149 -17.79 -8.11 18.47
C HIS A 149 -16.84 -7.97 17.29
N ARG A 150 -17.21 -8.50 16.13
CA ARG A 150 -16.46 -8.30 14.88
C ARG A 150 -16.43 -6.83 14.51
N ASP A 151 -17.58 -6.15 14.57
CA ASP A 151 -17.69 -4.73 14.26
C ASP A 151 -16.83 -3.88 15.20
N MET A 152 -16.84 -4.19 16.51
CA MET A 152 -16.00 -3.53 17.51
C MET A 152 -14.50 -3.74 17.23
N ALA A 153 -14.08 -4.94 16.87
CA ALA A 153 -12.69 -5.22 16.53
C ALA A 153 -12.26 -4.53 15.23
N LEU A 154 -13.09 -4.57 14.18
CA LEU A 154 -12.82 -3.87 12.92
C LEU A 154 -12.77 -2.34 13.09
N ALA A 155 -13.57 -1.79 14.01
CA ALA A 155 -13.54 -0.37 14.36
C ALA A 155 -12.21 0.08 15.00
N VAL A 156 -11.38 -0.86 15.48
CA VAL A 156 -10.01 -0.59 15.95
C VAL A 156 -8.99 -0.99 14.87
N LYS A 157 -9.12 -2.19 14.27
CA LYS A 157 -8.18 -2.74 13.28
C LYS A 157 -8.04 -1.87 12.03
N ASN A 158 -9.16 -1.44 11.45
CA ASN A 158 -9.14 -0.65 10.21
C ASN A 158 -8.45 0.72 10.40
N PRO A 159 -8.75 1.50 11.46
CA PRO A 159 -7.99 2.71 11.76
C PRO A 159 -6.48 2.48 11.97
N CYS A 160 -6.06 1.38 12.59
CA CYS A 160 -4.63 1.07 12.75
C CYS A 160 -3.93 0.93 11.40
N HIS A 161 -4.46 0.10 10.49
CA HIS A 161 -3.92 -0.05 9.13
C HIS A 161 -3.91 1.29 8.36
N LEU A 162 -5.01 2.05 8.45
CA LEU A 162 -5.07 3.38 7.84
C LEU A 162 -3.97 4.29 8.39
N ASN A 163 -3.80 4.36 9.72
CA ASN A 163 -2.81 5.23 10.34
C ASN A 163 -1.37 4.79 10.04
N MET A 164 -1.10 3.49 9.98
CA MET A 164 0.17 2.96 9.44
C MET A 164 0.40 3.43 8.01
N ALA A 165 -0.61 3.34 7.14
CA ALA A 165 -0.49 3.86 5.77
C ALA A 165 -0.18 5.36 5.75
N ALA A 166 -0.73 6.16 6.68
CA ALA A 166 -0.40 7.57 6.80
C ALA A 166 1.06 7.81 7.23
N CYS A 167 1.58 7.00 8.16
CA CYS A 167 2.99 7.02 8.56
C CYS A 167 3.90 6.68 7.36
N LEU A 168 3.59 5.58 6.68
CA LEU A 168 4.33 5.10 5.51
C LEU A 168 4.32 6.12 4.35
N ILE A 169 3.21 6.80 4.11
CA ILE A 169 3.12 7.91 3.14
C ILE A 169 4.07 9.06 3.52
N LYS A 170 4.12 9.45 4.79
CA LYS A 170 5.06 10.48 5.27
C LYS A 170 6.52 10.04 5.11
N LEU A 171 6.80 8.74 5.30
CA LEU A 171 8.11 8.12 5.07
C LEU A 171 8.42 7.81 3.60
N LYS A 172 7.49 8.12 2.67
CA LYS A 172 7.59 7.81 1.22
C LYS A 172 7.75 6.31 0.89
N ARG A 173 7.32 5.43 1.80
CA ARG A 173 7.27 3.97 1.62
C ARG A 173 5.94 3.59 0.98
N TYR A 174 5.76 3.98 -0.28
CA TYR A 174 4.45 3.97 -0.96
C TYR A 174 3.88 2.57 -1.18
N ASP A 175 4.71 1.60 -1.55
CA ASP A 175 4.25 0.21 -1.77
C ASP A 175 3.66 -0.39 -0.49
N GLU A 176 4.32 -0.18 0.65
CA GLU A 176 3.83 -0.65 1.94
C GLU A 176 2.54 0.06 2.35
N ALA A 177 2.43 1.37 2.10
CA ALA A 177 1.19 2.09 2.34
C ALA A 177 0.02 1.56 1.48
N ILE A 178 0.30 1.15 0.24
CA ILE A 178 -0.69 0.51 -0.66
C ILE A 178 -1.16 -0.82 -0.08
N MET A 179 -0.25 -1.64 0.45
CA MET A 179 -0.59 -2.90 1.10
C MET A 179 -1.52 -2.67 2.29
N GLN A 180 -1.15 -1.75 3.20
CA GLN A 180 -1.98 -1.40 4.37
C GLN A 180 -3.37 -0.90 3.98
N CYS A 181 -3.48 -0.05 2.95
CA CYS A 181 -4.79 0.41 2.46
C CYS A 181 -5.60 -0.73 1.82
N SER A 182 -4.93 -1.67 1.14
CA SER A 182 -5.61 -2.79 0.47
C SER A 182 -6.20 -3.79 1.45
N ILE A 183 -5.56 -4.00 2.61
CA ILE A 183 -6.13 -4.79 3.72
C ILE A 183 -7.48 -4.20 4.15
N VAL A 184 -7.54 -2.89 4.37
CA VAL A 184 -8.79 -2.20 4.77
C VAL A 184 -9.85 -2.31 3.68
N LEU A 185 -9.45 -2.22 2.41
CA LEU A 185 -10.37 -2.33 1.27
C LEU A 185 -10.88 -3.75 1.01
N ALA A 186 -10.20 -4.78 1.50
CA ALA A 186 -10.69 -6.14 1.47
C ALA A 186 -11.89 -6.35 2.43
N GLU A 187 -11.90 -5.62 3.55
CA GLU A 187 -13.02 -5.63 4.52
C GLU A 187 -14.11 -4.61 4.17
N ASP A 188 -13.73 -3.39 3.76
CA ASP A 188 -14.62 -2.30 3.36
C ASP A 188 -14.14 -1.67 2.05
N GLU A 189 -14.63 -2.23 0.94
CA GLU A 189 -14.29 -1.79 -0.41
C GLU A 189 -14.59 -0.32 -0.73
N ASN A 190 -15.45 0.31 0.06
CA ASN A 190 -15.95 1.67 -0.16
C ASN A 190 -15.30 2.68 0.80
N ASN A 191 -14.29 2.26 1.57
CA ASN A 191 -13.61 3.11 2.52
C ASN A 191 -12.90 4.28 1.82
N VAL A 192 -13.49 5.48 1.88
CA VAL A 192 -13.00 6.68 1.19
C VAL A 192 -11.57 7.02 1.60
N LYS A 193 -11.21 6.86 2.88
CA LYS A 193 -9.86 7.16 3.38
C LYS A 193 -8.83 6.20 2.81
N ALA A 194 -9.13 4.91 2.76
CA ALA A 194 -8.24 3.90 2.18
C ALA A 194 -8.07 4.11 0.67
N LEU A 195 -9.17 4.32 -0.07
CA LEU A 195 -9.13 4.60 -1.51
C LEU A 195 -8.29 5.86 -1.81
N PHE A 196 -8.52 6.94 -1.07
CA PHE A 196 -7.77 8.19 -1.27
C PHE A 196 -6.27 8.02 -0.98
N ARG A 197 -5.90 7.37 0.14
CA ARG A 197 -4.50 7.14 0.51
C ARG A 197 -3.80 6.22 -0.49
N ARG A 198 -4.45 5.12 -0.91
CA ARG A 198 -3.92 4.19 -1.92
C ARG A 198 -3.74 4.85 -3.28
N GLY A 199 -4.74 5.61 -3.73
CA GLY A 199 -4.68 6.37 -4.98
C GLY A 199 -3.54 7.38 -4.97
N LYS A 200 -3.33 8.07 -3.84
CA LYS A 200 -2.19 8.98 -3.67
C LYS A 200 -0.84 8.27 -3.79
N CYS A 201 -0.65 7.15 -3.09
CA CYS A 201 0.58 6.36 -3.23
C CYS A 201 0.82 5.90 -4.67
N ARG A 202 -0.22 5.39 -5.34
CA ARG A 202 -0.14 4.95 -6.74
C ARG A 202 0.23 6.09 -7.68
N ALA A 203 -0.31 7.28 -7.45
CA ALA A 203 0.04 8.48 -8.22
C ALA A 203 1.53 8.85 -8.04
N GLU A 204 2.05 8.81 -6.81
CA GLU A 204 3.47 9.06 -6.51
C GLU A 204 4.41 8.01 -7.17
N LEU A 205 3.95 6.76 -7.30
CA LEU A 205 4.64 5.69 -8.03
C LEU A 205 4.47 5.77 -9.56
N GLY A 206 3.75 6.76 -10.08
CA GLY A 206 3.49 6.92 -11.52
C GLY A 206 2.44 5.97 -12.09
N GLN A 207 1.73 5.21 -11.25
CA GLN A 207 0.65 4.30 -11.64
C GLN A 207 -0.67 5.07 -11.84
N THR A 208 -0.67 6.03 -12.77
CA THR A 208 -1.72 7.05 -12.93
C THR A 208 -3.11 6.48 -13.20
N ASP A 209 -3.23 5.41 -13.99
CA ASP A 209 -4.52 4.78 -14.31
C ASP A 209 -5.17 4.17 -13.06
N THR A 210 -4.43 3.37 -12.30
CA THR A 210 -4.93 2.76 -11.06
C THR A 210 -5.19 3.80 -9.95
N ALA A 211 -4.40 4.88 -9.91
CA ALA A 211 -4.64 6.00 -9.01
C ALA A 211 -5.97 6.71 -9.35
N ARG A 212 -6.23 6.93 -10.64
CA ARG A 212 -7.47 7.53 -11.14
C ARG A 212 -8.68 6.67 -10.77
N GLU A 213 -8.61 5.34 -10.93
CA GLU A 213 -9.66 4.42 -10.51
C GLU A 213 -10.00 4.57 -9.02
N ASP A 214 -8.98 4.58 -8.15
CA ASP A 214 -9.15 4.77 -6.72
C ASP A 214 -9.81 6.11 -6.38
N PHE A 215 -9.35 7.20 -6.99
CA PHE A 215 -9.93 8.53 -6.75
C PHE A 215 -11.34 8.68 -7.29
N LEU A 216 -11.68 8.04 -8.43
CA LEU A 216 -13.04 8.04 -8.96
C LEU A 216 -13.98 7.22 -8.07
N LYS A 217 -13.53 6.06 -7.56
CA LYS A 217 -14.29 5.28 -6.59
C LYS A 217 -14.49 6.09 -5.30
N ALA A 218 -13.45 6.74 -4.79
CA ALA A 218 -13.55 7.60 -3.60
C ALA A 218 -14.52 8.78 -3.82
N ARG A 219 -14.47 9.43 -4.99
CA ARG A 219 -15.40 10.51 -5.38
C ARG A 219 -16.86 10.07 -5.36
N LYS A 220 -17.16 8.84 -5.76
CA LYS A 220 -18.54 8.32 -5.75
C LYS A 220 -19.16 8.35 -4.36
N PHE A 221 -18.36 8.12 -3.32
CA PHE A 221 -18.81 8.09 -1.92
C PHE A 221 -18.55 9.40 -1.17
N ALA A 222 -17.67 10.27 -1.68
CA ALA A 222 -17.40 11.60 -1.14
C ALA A 222 -17.34 12.66 -2.26
N PRO A 223 -18.49 13.01 -2.88
CA PRO A 223 -18.54 13.90 -4.04
C PRO A 223 -18.00 15.30 -3.77
N GLU A 224 -18.22 15.82 -2.55
CA GLU A 224 -17.84 17.17 -2.13
C GLU A 224 -16.39 17.29 -1.62
N ASP A 225 -15.63 16.18 -1.58
CA ASP A 225 -14.26 16.22 -1.07
C ASP A 225 -13.33 16.94 -2.04
N LYS A 226 -12.93 18.16 -1.65
CA LYS A 226 -12.02 19.01 -2.43
C LYS A 226 -10.64 18.38 -2.62
N ALA A 227 -10.16 17.55 -1.68
CA ALA A 227 -8.86 16.90 -1.80
C ALA A 227 -8.85 15.91 -2.95
N ILE A 228 -9.86 15.04 -3.04
CA ILE A 228 -10.02 14.11 -4.18
C ILE A 228 -10.08 14.89 -5.50
N ALA A 229 -10.62 16.12 -5.50
CA ALA A 229 -10.89 16.88 -6.74
C ALA A 229 -9.61 17.48 -7.27
N ARG A 230 -8.78 17.97 -6.35
CA ARG A 230 -7.43 18.39 -6.66
C ARG A 230 -6.61 17.23 -7.23
N GLU A 231 -6.62 16.06 -6.61
CA GLU A 231 -5.82 14.92 -7.11
C GLU A 231 -6.25 14.46 -8.52
N LEU A 232 -7.55 14.33 -8.78
CA LEU A 232 -8.05 13.99 -10.13
C LEU A 232 -7.65 15.04 -11.19
N ARG A 233 -7.65 16.31 -10.81
CA ARG A 233 -7.21 17.41 -11.69
C ARG A 233 -5.71 17.34 -11.96
N LEU A 234 -4.89 17.10 -10.92
CA LEU A 234 -3.44 16.94 -11.06
C LEU A 234 -3.10 15.78 -12.00
N LEU A 235 -3.78 14.64 -11.87
CA LEU A 235 -3.62 13.51 -12.79
C LEU A 235 -3.99 13.88 -14.23
N ALA A 236 -5.10 14.60 -14.45
CA ALA A 236 -5.50 15.05 -15.78
C ALA A 236 -4.50 16.04 -16.42
N GLU A 237 -3.94 16.95 -15.62
CA GLU A 237 -2.90 17.88 -16.06
C GLU A 237 -1.61 17.14 -16.44
N HIS A 238 -1.21 16.15 -15.64
CA HIS A 238 -0.06 15.28 -15.92
C HIS A 238 -0.25 14.47 -17.21
N ASP A 239 -1.39 13.81 -17.40
CA ASP A 239 -1.69 13.02 -18.60
C ASP A 239 -1.70 13.89 -19.85
N LYS A 240 -2.25 15.12 -19.77
CA LYS A 240 -2.21 16.08 -20.87
C LYS A 240 -0.78 16.48 -21.21
N ALA A 241 0.09 16.66 -20.22
CA ALA A 241 1.50 16.96 -20.44
C ALA A 241 2.25 15.78 -21.09
N LEU A 242 1.98 14.56 -20.63
CA LEU A 242 2.53 13.33 -21.23
C LEU A 242 2.09 13.18 -22.69
N TYR A 243 0.80 13.34 -22.97
CA TYR A 243 0.26 13.28 -24.33
C TYR A 243 0.91 14.32 -25.24
N GLN A 244 1.09 15.56 -24.76
CA GLN A 244 1.73 16.62 -25.55
C GLN A 244 3.20 16.30 -25.83
N LYS A 245 3.95 15.77 -24.86
CA LYS A 245 5.34 15.32 -25.07
C LYS A 245 5.41 14.17 -26.09
N GLN A 246 4.55 13.16 -25.95
CA GLN A 246 4.46 12.06 -26.90
C GLN A 246 4.17 12.58 -28.32
N LYS A 247 3.20 13.48 -28.47
CA LYS A 247 2.84 14.09 -29.76
C LYS A 247 4.02 14.82 -30.42
N GLU A 248 4.82 15.57 -29.67
CA GLU A 248 6.01 16.23 -30.21
C GLU A 248 7.11 15.22 -30.61
N ILE A 249 7.31 14.16 -29.83
CA ILE A 249 8.23 13.05 -30.20
C ILE A 249 7.79 12.39 -31.51
N TYR A 250 6.49 12.07 -31.66
CA TYR A 250 5.94 11.47 -32.88
C TYR A 250 6.11 12.37 -34.10
N LYS A 251 5.91 13.70 -33.97
CA LYS A 251 6.19 14.65 -35.06
C LYS A 251 7.66 14.67 -35.46
N GLY A 252 8.57 14.59 -34.49
CA GLY A 252 10.02 14.56 -34.75
C GLY A 252 10.46 13.27 -35.45
N LEU A 253 9.85 12.13 -35.09
CA LEU A 253 10.22 10.81 -35.62
C LEU A 253 9.64 10.53 -37.02
N PHE A 254 8.43 11.01 -37.32
CA PHE A 254 7.74 10.72 -38.58
C PHE A 254 7.60 11.94 -39.51
N GLY A 255 8.09 13.11 -39.09
CA GLY A 255 7.98 14.36 -39.83
C GLY A 255 6.55 14.94 -39.83
N PRO A 256 6.36 16.15 -40.40
CA PRO A 256 5.04 16.70 -40.64
C PRO A 256 4.24 15.80 -41.60
N ARG A 257 2.90 15.79 -41.47
CA ARG A 257 2.03 15.13 -42.45
C ARG A 257 2.42 15.64 -43.86
N PRO A 258 2.61 14.75 -44.86
CA PRO A 258 2.94 15.18 -46.21
C PRO A 258 1.88 16.17 -46.67
N GLU A 259 2.31 17.36 -47.11
CA GLU A 259 1.40 18.39 -47.57
C GLU A 259 0.56 17.84 -48.73
N PRO A 260 -0.76 18.10 -48.76
CA PRO A 260 -1.57 17.73 -49.90
C PRO A 260 -0.98 18.40 -51.14
N LYS A 261 -0.55 17.59 -52.12
CA LYS A 261 0.04 18.10 -53.37
C LYS A 261 -0.84 19.24 -53.91
N PRO A 262 -0.30 20.45 -54.14
CA PRO A 262 -1.10 21.54 -54.65
C PRO A 262 -1.75 21.08 -55.96
N LYS A 263 -3.09 21.19 -56.06
CA LYS A 263 -3.80 20.87 -57.29
C LYS A 263 -3.19 21.73 -58.40
N ARG A 264 -2.55 21.08 -59.38
CA ARG A 264 -1.92 21.72 -60.53
C ARG A 264 -2.95 22.66 -61.16
N SER A 265 -2.76 23.97 -61.02
CA SER A 265 -3.67 24.92 -61.65
C SER A 265 -3.45 24.81 -63.15
N ASN A 266 -4.51 24.41 -63.86
CA ASN A 266 -4.42 24.22 -65.30
C ASN A 266 -4.46 25.61 -65.94
N ARG A 267 -3.29 26.16 -66.29
CA ARG A 267 -3.15 27.52 -66.84
C ARG A 267 -4.04 27.76 -68.06
N LEU A 268 -4.35 26.70 -68.81
CA LEU A 268 -5.31 26.72 -69.92
C LEU A 268 -6.74 27.06 -69.48
N VAL A 269 -7.19 26.58 -68.31
CA VAL A 269 -8.53 26.85 -67.77
C VAL A 269 -8.64 28.30 -67.29
N LEU A 270 -7.61 28.81 -66.62
CA LEU A 270 -7.55 30.22 -66.22
C LEU A 270 -7.51 31.16 -67.44
N PHE A 271 -6.76 30.77 -68.47
CA PHE A 271 -6.70 31.49 -69.73
C PHE A 271 -8.05 31.48 -70.47
N TRP A 272 -8.75 30.33 -70.49
CA TRP A 272 -10.09 30.21 -71.08
C TRP A 272 -11.14 31.06 -70.35
N HIS A 273 -11.12 31.09 -69.01
CA HIS A 273 -12.00 31.96 -68.24
C HIS A 273 -11.71 33.44 -68.48
N TRP A 274 -10.43 33.82 -68.61
CA TRP A 274 -10.05 35.17 -68.97
C TRP A 274 -10.55 35.55 -70.37
N LEU A 275 -10.37 34.68 -71.36
CA LEU A 275 -10.87 34.84 -72.73
C LEU A 275 -12.39 34.97 -72.80
N LEU A 276 -13.13 34.11 -72.09
CA LEU A 276 -14.58 34.20 -71.98
C LEU A 276 -15.03 35.53 -71.35
N SER A 277 -14.32 35.99 -70.31
CA SER A 277 -14.61 37.28 -69.67
C SER A 277 -14.31 38.49 -70.58
N LEU A 278 -13.35 38.35 -71.49
CA LEU A 278 -13.00 39.36 -72.49
C LEU A 278 -14.05 39.40 -73.60
N PHE A 279 -14.45 38.23 -74.11
CA PHE A 279 -15.54 38.09 -75.09
C PHE A 279 -16.86 38.65 -74.56
N TYR A 280 -17.23 38.30 -73.32
CA TYR A 280 -18.45 38.81 -72.69
C TYR A 280 -18.43 40.33 -72.51
N ARG A 281 -17.27 40.92 -72.17
CA ARG A 281 -17.11 42.39 -72.06
C ARG A 281 -17.16 43.11 -73.40
N LEU A 282 -16.68 42.48 -74.48
CA LEU A 282 -16.74 43.03 -75.83
C LEU A 282 -18.17 42.98 -76.39
N PHE A 283 -18.90 41.87 -76.20
CA PHE A 283 -20.27 41.72 -76.69
C PHE A 283 -21.31 42.50 -75.88
N LYS A 284 -21.10 42.73 -74.58
CA LYS A 284 -22.03 43.54 -73.76
C LYS A 284 -21.95 45.04 -74.07
N ARG A 285 -20.93 45.51 -74.81
CA ARG A 285 -20.76 46.93 -75.18
C ARG A 285 -21.42 47.32 -76.52
N GLY A 286 -22.01 46.37 -77.24
CA GLY A 286 -22.73 46.62 -78.52
C GLY A 286 -24.25 46.74 -78.41
N GLY A 287 -24.84 46.56 -77.23
CA GLY A 287 -26.30 46.42 -77.04
C GLY A 287 -27.04 47.69 -76.61
N HIS A 288 -26.56 48.89 -76.93
CA HIS A 288 -27.32 50.13 -76.74
C HIS A 288 -27.19 51.04 -77.96
N LYS A 289 -28.07 50.83 -78.94
CA LYS A 289 -28.59 51.86 -79.84
C LYS A 289 -29.87 51.36 -80.53
N ALA A 290 -30.80 52.29 -80.71
CA ALA A 290 -32.07 52.27 -81.42
C ALA A 290 -33.33 52.03 -80.56
N ASP A 291 -34.06 53.15 -80.46
CA ASP A 291 -35.49 53.45 -80.24
C ASP A 291 -36.16 53.19 -78.89
#